data_AF-A0A0Q7D464-F1
#
_entry.id   AF-A0A0Q7D464-F1
#
_cell.length_a   1.000
_cell.length_b   1.000
_cell.length_c   1.000
_cell.angle_alpha   90.00
_cell.angle_beta   90.00
_cell.angle_gamma   90.00
#
_symmetry.space_group_name_H-M   'P 1'
#
loop_
_entity.id
_entity.type
_entity.pdbx_description
1 polymer ?
#
loop_
_entity_poly.entity_id
_entity_poly.type
_entity_poly.pdbx_seq_one_letter_code
_entity_poly.pdbx_strand_id
1 'polypeptide(L)' 'MDAQEWQRGVAARLQNQWPTIPIDELLDAAGDLWCDEHWRAMSPEEAAVRWLKLGVLAD' A
#
# COMPACT_ATOMS: atom_id res chain seq x y z
N MET A 1 11.48 1.60 11.35
CA MET A 1 10.14 1.13 10.96
C MET A 1 10.34 -0.15 10.20
N ASP A 2 9.80 -1.25 10.71
CA ASP A 2 9.97 -2.57 10.11
C ASP A 2 9.08 -2.74 8.88
N ALA A 3 9.41 -3.71 8.02
CA ALA A 3 8.63 -4.03 6.83
C ALA A 3 7.15 -4.25 7.16
N GLN A 4 6.86 -5.01 8.23
CA GLN A 4 5.50 -5.27 8.69
C GLN A 4 4.77 -4.01 9.14
N GLU A 5 5.45 -3.07 9.80
CA GLU A 5 4.82 -1.81 10.22
C GLU A 5 4.49 -0.93 9.01
N TRP A 6 5.39 -0.86 8.03
CA TRP A 6 5.17 -0.14 6.79
C TRP A 6 4.02 -0.75 5.99
N GLN A 7 4.03 -2.07 5.81
CA GLN A 7 3.00 -2.81 5.08
C GLN A 7 1.62 -2.65 5.72
N ARG A 8 1.52 -2.75 7.06
CA ARG A 8 0.26 -2.51 7.78
C ARG A 8 -0.24 -1.08 7.62
N GLY A 9 0.66 -0.09 7.60
CA GLY A 9 0.31 1.31 7.37
C GLY A 9 -0.27 1.53 5.97
N VAL A 10 0.37 0.94 4.94
CA VAL A 10 -0.13 0.98 3.56
C VAL A 10 -1.47 0.27 3.47
N ALA A 11 -1.55 -0.99 3.92
CA ALA A 11 -2.76 -1.80 3.83
C ALA A 11 -3.95 -1.17 4.57
N ALA A 12 -3.75 -0.59 5.76
CA ALA A 12 -4.80 0.12 6.47
C ALA A 12 -5.31 1.35 5.70
N ARG A 13 -4.41 2.07 5.02
CA ARG A 13 -4.80 3.21 4.17
C ARG A 13 -5.58 2.74 2.94
N LEU A 14 -5.15 1.65 2.31
CA LEU A 14 -5.86 1.04 1.18
C LEU A 14 -7.24 0.53 1.59
N GLN A 15 -7.37 -0.10 2.77
CA GLN A 15 -8.64 -0.61 3.30
C GLN A 15 -9.66 0.50 3.52
N ASN A 16 -9.22 1.70 3.95
CA ASN A 16 -10.10 2.85 4.06
C ASN A 16 -10.67 3.33 2.72
N GLN A 17 -10.00 3.04 1.59
CA GLN A 17 -10.51 3.36 0.25
C GLN A 17 -11.28 2.19 -0.37
N TRP A 18 -10.86 0.96 -0.09
CA TRP A 18 -11.49 -0.27 -0.56
C TRP A 18 -11.83 -1.18 0.63
N PRO A 19 -12.90 -0.85 1.38
CA PRO A 19 -13.33 -1.65 2.52
C PRO A 19 -13.88 -3.03 2.09
N THR A 20 -14.17 -3.21 0.79
CA THR A 20 -14.65 -4.46 0.21
C THR A 20 -13.54 -5.45 -0.11
N ILE A 21 -12.28 -5.01 -0.19
CA ILE A 21 -11.12 -5.89 -0.45
C ILE A 21 -10.58 -6.39 0.89
N PRO A 22 -10.29 -7.69 1.04
CA PRO A 22 -9.74 -8.24 2.28
C PRO A 22 -8.37 -7.64 2.61
N ILE A 23 -8.10 -7.41 3.90
CA ILE A 23 -6.82 -6.85 4.37
C ILE A 23 -5.62 -7.70 3.96
N ASP A 24 -5.80 -9.02 3.82
CA ASP A 24 -4.74 -9.96 3.44
C ASP A 24 -4.20 -9.68 2.03
N GLU A 25 -5.09 -9.42 1.06
CA GLU A 25 -4.68 -9.01 -0.29
C GLU A 25 -4.03 -7.62 -0.31
N LEU A 26 -4.48 -6.71 0.55
CA LEU A 26 -3.86 -5.39 0.68
C LEU A 26 -2.46 -5.47 1.32
N LEU A 27 -2.24 -6.42 2.23
CA LEU A 27 -0.94 -6.70 2.83
C LEU A 27 0.00 -7.37 1.82
N ASP A 28 -0.51 -8.26 0.97
CA ASP A 28 0.26 -8.86 -0.12
C ASP A 28 0.73 -7.78 -1.12
N ALA A 29 -0.18 -6.90 -1.56
CA ALA A 29 0.15 -5.76 -2.42
C ALA A 29 1.13 -4.78 -1.73
N ALA A 30 0.98 -4.54 -0.43
CA ALA A 30 1.95 -3.76 0.34
C ALA A 30 3.31 -4.47 0.45
N GLY A 31 3.32 -5.80 0.45
CA GLY A 31 4.52 -6.64 0.39
C GLY A 31 5.28 -6.45 -0.91
N ASP A 32 4.57 -6.47 -2.03
CA ASP A 32 5.12 -6.23 -3.35
C ASP A 32 5.70 -4.81 -3.45
N LEU A 33 4.93 -3.82 -3.01
CA LEU A 33 5.36 -2.41 -2.91
C LEU A 33 6.62 -2.22 -2.06
N TRP A 34 6.80 -3.01 -0.99
CA TRP A 34 7.98 -2.91 -0.13
C TRP A 34 9.27 -3.43 -0.79
N CYS A 35 9.14 -4.26 -1.83
CA CYS A 35 10.28 -4.75 -2.61
C CYS A 35 10.91 -3.62 -3.45
N ASP A 36 10.09 -2.68 -3.88
CA ASP A 36 10.49 -1.49 -4.62
C ASP A 36 11.08 -0.41 -3.70
N GLU A 37 12.34 -0.08 -3.93
CA GLU A 37 13.08 0.91 -3.14
C GLU A 37 12.46 2.32 -3.25
N HIS A 38 11.82 2.63 -4.38
CA HIS A 38 11.11 3.89 -4.61
C HIS A 38 9.94 4.07 -3.64
N TRP A 39 9.17 3.01 -3.40
CA TRP A 39 8.04 3.01 -2.49
C TRP A 39 8.49 2.93 -1.04
N ARG A 40 9.48 2.09 -0.73
CA ARG A 40 10.11 2.00 0.59
C ARG A 40 10.69 3.35 1.05
N ALA A 41 11.21 4.17 0.13
CA ALA A 41 11.73 5.49 0.45
C ALA A 41 10.62 6.49 0.86
N MET A 42 9.35 6.18 0.61
CA MET A 42 8.19 7.00 1.00
C MET A 42 7.56 6.52 2.32
N SER A 43 6.85 7.44 2.97
CA SER A 43 5.96 7.10 4.07
C SER A 43 4.84 6.17 3.58
N PRO A 44 4.35 5.23 4.41
CA PRO A 44 3.34 4.26 4.02
C PRO A 44 2.03 4.92 3.53
N GLU A 45 1.66 6.06 4.13
CA GLU A 45 0.50 6.84 3.67
C GLU A 45 0.69 7.43 2.27
N GLU A 46 1.88 7.98 1.98
CA GLU A 46 2.19 8.54 0.66
C GLU A 46 2.29 7.45 -0.40
N ALA A 47 2.95 6.34 -0.08
CA ALA A 47 3.05 5.19 -0.96
C ALA A 47 1.66 4.63 -1.30
N ALA A 48 0.80 4.45 -0.30
CA ALA A 48 -0.58 3.99 -0.51
C ALA A 48 -1.36 4.96 -1.40
N VAL A 49 -1.34 6.27 -1.12
CA VAL A 49 -2.06 7.29 -1.91
C VAL A 49 -1.58 7.35 -3.36
N ARG A 50 -0.28 7.23 -3.58
CA ARG A 50 0.30 7.33 -4.91
C ARG A 50 0.14 6.02 -5.69
N TRP A 51 0.16 4.86 -5.02
CA TRP A 51 -0.23 3.59 -5.63
C TRP A 51 -1.73 3.56 -6.00
N LEU A 52 -2.60 4.03 -5.11
CA LEU A 52 -4.03 4.23 -5.37
C LEU A 52 -4.26 5.06 -6.64
N LYS A 53 -3.54 6.18 -6.78
CA LYS A 53 -3.63 7.04 -7.97
C LYS A 53 -3.16 6.36 -9.25
N LEU A 54 -2.14 5.50 -9.18
CA LEU A 54 -1.64 4.74 -10.32
C LEU A 54 -2.62 3.66 -10.75
N GLY A 55 -3.20 2.92 -9.80
CA GLY A 55 -4.22 1.90 -10.08
C GLY A 55 -5.52 2.47 -10.65
N VAL A 56 -5.90 3.69 -10.25
CA VAL A 56 -7.08 4.41 -10.77
C VAL A 56 -6.89 4.95 -12.19
N LEU A 57 -5.65 5.23 -12.61
CA LEU A 57 -5.33 5.73 -13.96
C LEU A 57 -5.14 4.62 -15.00
N ALA A 58 -5.22 3.35 -14.59
CA ALA A 58 -5.01 2.19 -15.47
C ALA A 58 -6.31 1.67 -16.12
N ASP A 59 -7.45 2.36 -15.94
CA ASP A 59 -8.73 2.09 -16.60
C ASP A 59 -8.97 3.04 -17.79
#